data_AF-A0A1B7LK74-F1
#
_entry.id   AF-A0A1B7LK74-F1
#
_cell.length_a   1.000
_cell.length_b   1.000
_cell.length_c   1.000
_cell.angle_alpha   90.00
_cell.angle_beta   90.00
_cell.angle_gamma   90.00
#
_symmetry.space_group_name_H-M   'P 1'
#
loop_
_entity.id
_entity.type
_entity.pdbx_description
1 polymer ?
#
loop_
_entity_poly.entity_id
_entity_poly.type
_entity_poly.pdbx_seq_one_letter_code
_entity_poly.pdbx_strand_id
1 'polypeptide(L)'
;MENIVKIIVSGTPISKSNFKLHSRNGRYILPYNSGKYYDRYGVYEEHIAYEIKRQYPNITFNTSLTAILKVFYKYEKKHPDTNNITKSIFDGVEKSGIILNDSQITKIFIEEFYDKENPRFELLLFENHLFDINISIKKREVPTEKTLYSKSLNSKKNSEIPIKSSEKTLKKEDLICYVCENKIKDGDYIKISKSNSILCKKCLKKTI
;
A
#
# COMPACT_ATOMS: atom_id res chain seq x y z
N MET A 1 12.54 33.15 -0.05
CA MET A 1 12.51 31.68 -0.07
C MET A 1 11.18 31.26 0.51
N GLU A 2 10.48 30.37 -0.16
CA GLU A 2 9.25 29.79 0.39
C GLU A 2 9.66 28.71 1.40
N ASN A 3 9.41 28.97 2.68
CA ASN A 3 9.74 28.05 3.77
C ASN A 3 8.58 27.07 4.07
N ILE A 4 7.51 27.19 3.29
CA ILE A 4 6.31 26.38 3.31
C ILE A 4 5.80 26.23 1.88
N VAL A 5 5.47 25.00 1.48
CA VAL A 5 4.88 24.71 0.17
C VAL A 5 3.67 23.82 0.33
N LYS A 6 2.63 24.07 -0.47
CA LYS A 6 1.44 23.23 -0.57
C LYS A 6 1.41 22.59 -1.95
N ILE A 7 1.69 21.31 -2.02
CA ILE A 7 1.69 20.50 -3.24
C ILE A 7 0.31 19.85 -3.38
N ILE A 8 -0.26 19.88 -4.58
CA ILE A 8 -1.51 19.18 -4.89
C ILE A 8 -1.29 18.31 -6.11
N VAL A 9 -1.52 17.00 -6.00
CA VAL A 9 -1.40 16.07 -7.12
C VAL A 9 -2.71 15.34 -7.31
N SER A 10 -3.27 15.46 -8.51
CA SER A 10 -4.53 14.84 -8.89
C SER A 10 -4.40 13.33 -9.13
N GLY A 11 -5.49 12.60 -8.93
CA GLY A 11 -5.57 11.17 -9.12
C GLY A 11 -5.56 10.39 -7.79
N THR A 12 -6.05 9.15 -7.85
CA THR A 12 -6.09 8.27 -6.67
C THR A 12 -4.67 7.88 -6.25
N PRO A 13 -4.26 8.15 -5.01
CA PRO A 13 -2.95 7.74 -4.56
C PRO A 13 -2.81 6.22 -4.54
N ILE A 14 -1.68 5.72 -5.03
CA ILE A 14 -1.41 4.29 -5.12
C ILE A 14 -0.38 3.87 -4.07
N SER A 15 -0.58 2.71 -3.45
CA SER A 15 0.43 2.11 -2.59
C SER A 15 1.42 1.31 -3.41
N LYS A 16 2.72 1.44 -3.09
CA LYS A 16 3.77 0.64 -3.71
C LYS A 16 3.84 -0.71 -3.02
N SER A 17 3.60 -1.80 -3.77
CA SER A 17 3.96 -3.13 -3.29
C SER A 17 5.49 -3.25 -3.24
N ASN A 18 6.07 -4.00 -2.30
CA ASN A 18 7.52 -4.28 -2.23
C ASN A 18 8.09 -5.08 -3.43
N PHE A 19 7.35 -5.19 -4.53
CA PHE A 19 7.79 -5.83 -5.75
C PHE A 19 8.93 -5.02 -6.38
N LYS A 20 10.15 -5.56 -6.26
CA LYS A 20 11.35 -5.05 -6.92
C LYS A 20 11.84 -6.12 -7.88
N LEU A 21 12.17 -5.73 -9.11
CA LEU A 21 12.85 -6.64 -10.04
C LEU A 21 14.35 -6.60 -9.74
N HIS A 22 15.04 -7.72 -9.96
CA HIS A 22 16.49 -7.78 -9.89
C HIS A 22 17.07 -7.73 -11.31
N SER A 23 18.06 -6.87 -11.50
CA SER A 23 18.97 -6.91 -12.64
C SER A 23 19.70 -8.26 -12.70
N ARG A 24 20.23 -8.63 -13.86
CA ARG A 24 21.24 -9.72 -13.97
C ARG A 24 22.42 -9.51 -13.00
N ASN A 25 22.70 -8.26 -12.62
CA ASN A 25 23.76 -7.89 -11.67
C ASN A 25 23.27 -7.77 -10.21
N GLY A 26 22.08 -8.28 -9.89
CA GLY A 26 21.50 -8.28 -8.54
C GLY A 26 20.93 -6.94 -8.06
N ARG A 27 21.19 -5.83 -8.75
CA ARG A 27 20.64 -4.50 -8.41
C ARG A 27 19.12 -4.46 -8.53
N TYR A 28 18.47 -3.78 -7.58
CA TYR A 28 17.03 -3.54 -7.65
C TYR A 28 16.70 -2.56 -8.79
N ILE A 29 15.73 -2.92 -9.62
CA ILE A 29 15.21 -2.10 -10.71
C ILE A 29 13.70 -1.95 -10.50
N LEU A 30 13.21 -0.70 -10.57
CA LEU A 30 11.79 -0.43 -10.72
C LEU A 30 11.45 -0.52 -12.22
N PRO A 31 10.51 -1.40 -12.64
CA PRO A 31 10.12 -1.46 -14.04
C PRO A 31 9.49 -0.13 -14.48
N TYR A 32 9.91 0.33 -15.65
CA TYR A 32 9.40 1.54 -16.30
C TYR A 32 9.36 1.31 -17.81
N ASN A 33 8.28 1.77 -18.47
CA ASN A 33 8.06 1.63 -19.91
C ASN A 33 8.19 0.19 -20.46
N SER A 34 7.87 -0.83 -19.65
CA SER A 34 7.81 -2.22 -20.08
C SER A 34 6.47 -2.63 -20.69
N GLY A 35 5.46 -1.74 -20.64
CA GLY A 35 4.08 -1.99 -21.03
C GLY A 35 3.32 -2.87 -20.04
N LYS A 36 3.91 -3.16 -18.87
CA LYS A 36 3.35 -4.08 -17.87
C LYS A 36 2.70 -3.31 -16.72
N TYR A 37 1.79 -3.98 -16.02
CA TYR A 37 1.08 -3.41 -14.87
C TYR A 37 2.00 -2.79 -13.80
N TYR A 38 3.18 -3.37 -13.58
CA TYR A 38 4.14 -2.90 -12.58
C TYR A 38 4.77 -1.54 -12.90
N ASP A 39 4.70 -1.08 -14.15
CA ASP A 39 5.21 0.24 -14.56
C ASP A 39 4.45 1.39 -13.88
N ARG A 40 3.23 1.12 -13.41
CA ARG A 40 2.37 2.11 -12.75
C ARG A 40 3.04 2.83 -11.59
N TYR A 41 3.96 2.18 -10.88
CA TYR A 41 4.66 2.78 -9.74
C TYR A 41 5.67 3.82 -10.22
N GLY A 42 6.50 3.46 -11.21
CA GLY A 42 7.47 4.40 -11.79
C GLY A 42 6.77 5.55 -12.51
N VAL A 43 5.68 5.28 -13.23
CA VAL A 43 4.85 6.32 -13.88
C VAL A 43 4.21 7.25 -12.85
N TYR A 44 3.74 6.73 -11.72
CA TYR A 44 3.16 7.53 -10.66
C TYR A 44 4.21 8.43 -9.98
N GLU A 45 5.41 7.90 -9.70
CA GLU A 45 6.53 8.69 -9.16
C GLU A 45 6.95 9.81 -10.13
N GLU A 46 7.03 9.54 -11.44
CA GLU A 46 7.27 10.56 -12.47
C GLU A 46 6.17 11.62 -12.51
N HIS A 47 4.90 11.19 -12.43
CA HIS A 47 3.76 12.11 -12.43
C HIS A 47 3.79 13.05 -11.22
N ILE A 48 4.08 12.54 -10.03
CA ILE A 48 4.27 13.37 -8.82
C ILE A 48 5.42 14.36 -9.04
N ALA A 49 6.57 13.88 -9.52
CA ALA A 49 7.74 14.71 -9.74
C ALA A 49 7.46 15.85 -10.74
N TYR A 50 6.74 15.54 -11.82
CA TYR A 50 6.31 16.49 -12.82
C TYR A 50 5.35 17.55 -12.24
N GLU A 51 4.31 17.13 -11.51
CA GLU A 51 3.33 18.03 -10.91
C GLU A 51 3.98 18.98 -9.88
N ILE A 52 4.92 18.50 -9.09
CA ILE A 52 5.68 19.32 -8.13
C ILE A 52 6.55 20.33 -8.87
N LYS A 53 7.33 19.90 -9.87
CA LYS A 53 8.17 20.82 -10.66
C LYS A 53 7.33 21.86 -11.39
N ARG A 54 6.12 21.53 -11.82
CA ARG A 54 5.19 22.49 -12.43
C ARG A 54 4.72 23.56 -11.43
N GLN A 55 4.45 23.16 -10.19
CA GLN A 55 4.00 24.07 -9.12
C GLN A 55 5.16 24.89 -8.53
N TYR A 56 6.33 24.26 -8.37
CA TYR A 56 7.49 24.79 -7.64
C TYR A 56 8.81 24.47 -8.38
N PRO A 57 9.10 25.10 -9.52
CA PRO A 57 10.21 24.71 -10.41
C PRO A 57 11.61 24.93 -9.84
N ASN A 58 11.78 25.86 -8.90
CA ASN A 58 13.09 26.31 -8.41
C ASN A 58 13.21 26.24 -6.88
N ILE A 59 12.43 25.39 -6.23
CA ILE A 59 12.46 25.21 -4.79
C ILE A 59 13.12 23.88 -4.48
N THR A 60 14.12 23.93 -3.61
CA THR A 60 14.74 22.75 -2.99
C THR A 60 14.99 23.06 -1.52
N PHE A 61 14.43 22.25 -0.64
CA PHE A 61 14.70 22.31 0.78
C PHE A 61 15.97 21.56 1.11
N ASN A 62 16.83 22.17 1.94
CA ASN A 62 18.08 21.57 2.41
C ASN A 62 18.09 21.32 3.93
N THR A 63 17.00 21.67 4.64
CA THR A 63 16.84 21.45 6.08
C THR A 63 15.84 20.33 6.37
N SER A 64 15.62 20.04 7.65
CA SER A 64 14.61 19.08 8.09
C SER A 64 13.20 19.69 7.99
N LEU A 65 12.25 18.87 7.57
CA LEU A 65 10.88 19.26 7.24
C LEU A 65 9.87 18.48 8.07
N THR A 66 8.71 19.11 8.26
CA THR A 66 7.49 18.45 8.70
C THR A 66 6.53 18.38 7.52
N ALA A 67 5.85 17.23 7.38
CA ALA A 67 4.86 16.98 6.35
C ALA A 67 3.46 16.84 6.94
N ILE A 68 2.48 17.50 6.34
CA ILE A 68 1.05 17.22 6.54
C ILE A 68 0.50 16.69 5.23
N LEU A 69 0.17 15.40 5.20
CA LEU A 69 -0.34 14.69 4.04
C LEU A 69 -1.84 14.46 4.21
N LYS A 70 -2.63 15.07 3.34
CA LYS A 70 -4.07 14.81 3.20
C LYS A 70 -4.30 13.94 1.98
N VAL A 71 -4.92 12.78 2.19
CA VAL A 71 -5.22 11.83 1.12
C VAL A 71 -6.72 11.81 0.88
N PHE A 72 -7.13 12.06 -0.37
CA PHE A 72 -8.53 12.05 -0.79
C PHE A 72 -8.79 10.81 -1.64
N TYR A 73 -9.44 9.82 -1.06
CA TYR A 73 -9.77 8.56 -1.71
C TYR A 73 -11.08 8.63 -2.49
N LYS A 74 -11.12 7.96 -3.63
CA LYS A 74 -12.33 7.83 -4.44
C LYS A 74 -13.43 6.98 -3.78
N TYR A 75 -13.06 6.00 -2.95
CA TYR A 75 -13.98 5.03 -2.37
C TYR A 75 -13.72 4.83 -0.87
N GLU A 76 -14.81 4.78 -0.09
CA GLU A 76 -14.76 4.62 1.36
C GLU A 76 -14.41 3.20 1.83
N LYS A 77 -14.90 2.17 1.13
CA LYS A 77 -14.85 0.78 1.64
C LYS A 77 -13.62 -0.03 1.23
N LYS A 78 -12.88 0.42 0.22
CA LYS A 78 -11.69 -0.27 -0.32
C LYS A 78 -10.71 0.75 -0.86
N HIS A 79 -9.75 1.12 -0.04
CA HIS A 79 -8.55 1.83 -0.47
C HIS A 79 -7.32 1.12 0.10
N PRO A 80 -6.13 1.33 -0.48
CA PRO A 80 -4.89 0.81 0.09
C PRO A 80 -4.66 1.40 1.49
N ASP A 81 -3.88 0.70 2.31
CA ASP A 81 -3.47 1.23 3.61
C ASP A 81 -2.71 2.54 3.41
N THR A 82 -3.17 3.61 4.06
CA THR A 82 -2.63 4.95 3.86
C THR A 82 -1.15 5.05 4.24
N ASN A 83 -0.72 4.27 5.24
CA ASN A 83 0.68 4.16 5.63
C ASN A 83 1.57 3.61 4.50
N ASN A 84 1.03 2.78 3.59
CA ASN A 84 1.80 2.26 2.46
C ASN A 84 1.87 3.26 1.30
N ILE A 85 0.96 4.25 1.26
CA ILE A 85 0.92 5.27 0.21
C ILE A 85 2.00 6.32 0.45
N THR A 86 2.30 6.65 1.70
CA THR A 86 3.31 7.65 2.04
C THR A 86 4.66 7.35 1.39
N LYS A 87 5.11 6.09 1.43
CA LYS A 87 6.33 5.65 0.76
C LYS A 87 6.32 5.96 -0.74
N SER A 88 5.22 5.64 -1.42
CA SER A 88 5.10 5.90 -2.86
C SER A 88 5.05 7.39 -3.19
N ILE A 89 4.47 8.21 -2.31
CA ILE A 89 4.41 9.66 -2.49
C ILE A 89 5.79 10.27 -2.29
N PHE A 90 6.48 9.93 -1.18
CA PHE A 90 7.78 10.51 -0.87
C PHE A 90 8.88 10.07 -1.85
N ASP A 91 8.82 8.85 -2.41
CA ASP A 91 9.68 8.45 -3.54
C ASP A 91 9.52 9.43 -4.73
N GLY A 92 8.29 9.83 -5.07
CA GLY A 92 8.01 10.82 -6.11
C GLY A 92 8.39 12.25 -5.74
N VAL A 93 8.25 12.63 -4.47
CA VAL A 93 8.66 13.95 -3.94
C VAL A 93 10.18 14.09 -3.98
N GLU A 94 10.93 13.07 -3.56
CA GLU A 94 12.40 13.03 -3.68
C GLU A 94 12.82 13.11 -5.15
N LYS A 95 12.18 12.34 -6.02
CA LYS A 95 12.43 12.38 -7.47
C LYS A 95 12.18 13.75 -8.11
N SER A 96 11.30 14.56 -7.52
CA SER A 96 11.06 15.94 -7.97
C SER A 96 12.26 16.87 -7.72
N GLY A 97 13.13 16.54 -6.76
CA GLY A 97 14.23 17.40 -6.31
C GLY A 97 13.80 18.53 -5.36
N ILE A 98 12.53 18.60 -4.95
CA ILE A 98 12.09 19.56 -3.93
C ILE A 98 12.65 19.23 -2.55
N ILE A 99 12.95 17.96 -2.30
CA ILE A 99 13.75 17.47 -1.17
C ILE A 99 14.93 16.66 -1.73
N LEU A 100 16.03 16.64 -1.00
CA LEU A 100 17.23 15.86 -1.30
C LEU A 100 17.05 14.38 -0.97
N ASN A 101 16.34 14.06 0.11
CA ASN A 101 16.05 12.68 0.52
C ASN A 101 14.80 12.60 1.41
N ASP A 102 14.19 11.41 1.47
CA ASP A 102 13.07 11.12 2.38
C ASP A 102 13.41 11.35 3.87
N SER A 103 14.68 11.18 4.27
CA SER A 103 15.13 11.37 5.66
C SER A 103 15.04 12.81 6.16
N GLN A 104 14.88 13.80 5.27
CA GLN A 104 14.57 15.17 5.66
C GLN A 104 13.20 15.30 6.32
N ILE A 105 12.27 14.39 6.01
CA ILE A 105 10.92 14.41 6.59
C ILE A 105 10.96 13.76 7.98
N THR A 106 11.07 14.57 9.03
CA THR A 106 11.22 14.07 10.41
C THR A 106 9.89 13.88 11.14
N LYS A 107 8.83 14.56 10.70
CA LYS A 107 7.47 14.45 11.26
C LYS A 107 6.48 14.34 10.11
N ILE A 108 5.55 13.39 10.20
CA ILE A 108 4.50 13.19 9.20
C ILE A 108 3.16 13.09 9.89
N PHE A 109 2.22 13.93 9.48
CA PHE A 109 0.81 13.86 9.85
C PHE A 109 0.01 13.41 8.64
N ILE A 110 -0.84 12.42 8.85
CA ILE A 110 -1.64 11.84 7.77
C ILE A 110 -3.10 12.01 8.11
N GLU A 111 -3.85 12.60 7.20
CA GLU A 111 -5.30 12.73 7.27
C GLU A 111 -5.94 12.06 6.07
N GLU A 112 -7.01 11.31 6.33
CA GLU A 112 -7.76 10.58 5.32
C GLU A 112 -9.11 11.24 5.08
N PHE A 113 -9.43 11.45 3.81
CA PHE A 113 -10.67 12.02 3.34
C PHE A 113 -11.23 11.19 2.19
N TYR A 114 -12.52 11.37 1.91
CA TYR A 114 -13.18 10.73 0.79
C TYR A 114 -13.71 11.80 -0.17
N ASP A 115 -13.26 11.73 -1.42
CA ASP A 115 -13.69 12.60 -2.51
C ASP A 115 -13.81 11.75 -3.77
N LYS A 116 -15.04 11.38 -4.11
CA LYS A 116 -15.34 10.51 -5.25
C LYS A 116 -15.09 11.20 -6.58
N GLU A 117 -15.29 12.53 -6.62
CA GLU A 117 -15.22 13.34 -7.83
C GLU A 117 -13.77 13.73 -8.13
N ASN A 118 -13.03 14.17 -7.11
CA ASN A 118 -11.68 14.71 -7.24
C ASN A 118 -10.69 14.02 -6.29
N PRO A 119 -10.39 12.72 -6.52
CA PRO A 119 -9.36 12.02 -5.74
C PRO A 119 -8.00 12.67 -6.01
N ARG A 120 -7.24 12.89 -4.95
CA ARG A 120 -5.95 13.60 -4.97
C ARG A 120 -5.19 13.36 -3.67
N PHE A 121 -3.95 13.83 -3.61
CA PHE A 121 -3.34 14.15 -2.32
C PHE A 121 -2.93 15.61 -2.26
N GLU A 122 -2.96 16.16 -1.05
CA GLU A 122 -2.42 17.47 -0.73
C GLU A 122 -1.29 17.26 0.28
N LEU A 123 -0.10 17.77 -0.03
CA LEU A 123 1.08 17.65 0.81
C LEU A 123 1.55 19.05 1.18
N LEU A 124 1.49 19.38 2.46
CA LEU A 124 2.09 20.58 3.01
C LEU A 124 3.48 20.22 3.56
N LEU A 125 4.53 20.90 3.10
CA LEU A 125 5.89 20.77 3.62
C LEU A 125 6.33 22.12 4.18
N PHE A 126 7.00 22.10 5.33
CA PHE A 126 7.59 23.32 5.90
C PHE A 126 8.81 23.00 6.77
N GLU A 127 9.69 23.98 6.90
CA GLU A 127 10.95 23.83 7.62
C GLU A 127 10.77 23.82 9.14
N ASN A 128 11.32 22.79 9.78
CA ASN A 128 11.19 22.59 11.22
C ASN A 128 11.83 23.69 12.07
N HIS A 129 12.86 24.35 11.53
CA HIS A 129 13.57 25.39 12.27
C HIS A 129 12.79 26.71 12.31
N LEU A 130 11.74 26.85 11.49
CA LEU A 130 10.89 28.05 11.40
C LEU A 130 9.48 27.81 11.91
N PHE A 131 8.97 26.59 11.79
CA PHE A 131 7.59 26.26 12.13
C PHE A 131 7.52 24.98 12.94
N ASP A 132 6.52 24.91 13.84
CA ASP A 132 6.18 23.71 14.58
C ASP A 132 4.65 23.58 14.68
N ILE A 133 4.18 22.37 14.98
CA ILE A 133 2.75 22.06 15.13
C ILE A 133 2.39 21.98 16.61
N ASN A 134 1.39 22.77 17.01
CA ASN A 134 0.77 22.64 18.32
C ASN A 134 -0.50 21.77 18.22
N ILE A 135 -0.50 20.61 18.89
CA ILE A 135 -1.63 19.67 18.89
C ILE A 135 -2.37 19.79 20.22
N SER A 136 -3.67 20.10 20.16
CA SER A 136 -4.54 20.12 21.34
C SER A 136 -5.78 19.25 21.12
N ILE A 137 -6.15 18.48 22.14
CA ILE A 137 -7.35 17.63 22.12
C ILE A 137 -8.47 18.40 22.82
N LYS A 138 -9.55 18.68 22.08
CA LYS A 138 -10.73 19.39 22.61
C LYS A 138 -11.96 18.49 22.51
N LYS A 139 -12.84 18.61 23.50
CA LYS A 139 -14.16 17.98 23.44
C LYS A 139 -15.00 18.72 22.40
N ARG A 140 -15.64 17.97 21.50
CA ARG A 140 -16.58 18.55 20.53
C ARG A 140 -17.85 19.01 21.25
N GLU A 141 -18.32 20.20 20.92
CA GLU A 141 -19.61 20.73 21.41
C GLU A 141 -20.77 19.91 20.84
N VAL A 142 -20.70 19.57 19.55
CA VAL A 142 -21.66 18.71 18.85
C VAL A 142 -21.00 17.36 18.54
N PRO A 143 -21.48 16.24 19.09
CA PRO A 143 -20.99 14.91 18.74
C PRO A 143 -21.24 14.58 17.26
N THR A 144 -20.26 13.94 16.61
CA THR A 144 -20.47 13.34 15.29
C THR A 144 -21.07 11.94 15.39
N GLU A 145 -21.67 11.49 14.29
CA GLU A 145 -22.18 10.12 14.18
C GLU A 145 -21.11 9.09 14.56
N LYS A 146 -21.51 8.07 15.31
CA LYS A 146 -20.61 7.01 15.74
C LYS A 146 -20.49 5.97 14.64
N THR A 147 -19.29 5.80 14.07
CA THR A 147 -18.98 4.68 13.19
C THR A 147 -18.83 3.40 14.02
N LEU A 148 -19.76 2.46 13.86
CA LEU A 148 -19.69 1.15 14.52
C LEU A 148 -18.87 0.18 13.66
N TYR A 149 -17.78 -0.34 14.23
CA TYR A 149 -16.95 -1.35 13.58
C TYR A 149 -17.34 -2.75 14.07
N SER A 150 -17.74 -3.62 13.15
CA SER A 150 -17.98 -5.04 13.42
C SER A 150 -16.85 -5.88 12.84
N LYS A 151 -16.48 -6.98 13.52
CA LYS A 151 -15.63 -8.01 12.90
C LYS A 151 -16.32 -8.51 11.63
N SER A 152 -15.55 -8.65 10.54
CA SER A 152 -16.06 -9.23 9.30
C SER A 152 -16.63 -10.62 9.61
N LEU A 153 -17.93 -10.81 9.37
CA LEU A 153 -18.65 -12.07 9.53
C LEU A 153 -18.25 -13.06 8.41
N ASN A 154 -16.96 -13.39 8.34
CA ASN A 154 -16.42 -14.45 7.47
C ASN A 154 -15.97 -15.67 8.29
N SER A 155 -16.72 -15.98 9.34
CA SER A 155 -16.69 -17.30 9.97
C SER A 155 -18.09 -17.61 10.52
N LYS A 156 -18.61 -18.79 10.17
CA LYS A 156 -19.95 -19.34 10.48
C LYS A 156 -21.10 -18.92 9.55
N LYS A 157 -21.05 -19.37 8.29
CA LYS A 157 -22.24 -20.03 7.72
C LYS A 157 -22.02 -21.53 7.87
N ASN A 158 -22.47 -22.08 8.99
CA ASN A 158 -22.87 -23.47 9.06
C ASN A 158 -24.11 -23.61 8.17
N SER A 159 -23.93 -23.81 6.87
CA SER A 159 -24.96 -24.47 6.09
C SER A 159 -24.69 -25.96 6.22
N GLU A 160 -25.41 -26.60 7.14
CA GLU A 160 -25.58 -28.04 7.13
C GLU A 160 -26.20 -28.42 5.78
N ILE A 161 -25.35 -28.78 4.82
CA ILE A 161 -25.79 -29.43 3.60
C ILE A 161 -25.85 -30.92 3.95
N PRO A 162 -27.00 -31.61 3.79
CA PRO A 162 -27.10 -33.01 4.11
C PRO A 162 -26.16 -33.80 3.20
N ILE A 163 -25.23 -34.53 3.82
CA ILE A 163 -24.34 -35.47 3.16
C ILE A 163 -25.20 -36.59 2.59
N LYS A 164 -25.54 -36.51 1.30
CA LYS A 164 -25.90 -37.71 0.54
C LYS A 164 -24.59 -38.42 0.22
N SER A 165 -24.37 -39.53 0.91
CA SER A 165 -23.35 -40.52 0.61
C SER A 165 -23.59 -41.07 -0.80
N SER A 166 -22.79 -40.61 -1.76
CA SER A 166 -22.49 -41.40 -2.94
C SER A 166 -21.02 -41.78 -2.86
N GLU A 167 -20.76 -43.03 -2.49
CA GLU A 167 -19.48 -43.68 -2.67
C GLU A 167 -19.11 -43.58 -4.15
N LYS A 168 -18.22 -42.64 -4.46
CA LYS A 168 -17.44 -42.66 -5.70
C LYS A 168 -16.01 -42.89 -5.30
N THR A 169 -15.58 -44.13 -5.49
CA THR A 169 -14.20 -44.60 -5.50
C THR A 169 -13.40 -43.72 -6.47
N LEU A 170 -12.80 -42.66 -5.94
CA LEU A 170 -11.84 -41.83 -6.66
C LEU A 170 -10.47 -42.49 -6.55
N LYS A 171 -9.91 -42.81 -7.71
CA LYS A 171 -8.58 -43.38 -7.91
C LYS A 171 -7.55 -42.52 -7.16
N LYS A 172 -6.57 -43.18 -6.53
CA LYS A 172 -5.41 -42.57 -5.86
C LYS A 172 -4.65 -41.68 -6.85
N GLU A 173 -5.00 -40.40 -6.91
CA GLU A 173 -4.16 -39.38 -7.54
C GLU A 173 -3.07 -39.01 -6.53
N ASP A 174 -1.81 -39.19 -6.92
CA ASP A 174 -0.67 -38.84 -6.08
C ASP A 174 -0.73 -37.34 -5.73
N LEU A 175 -0.89 -37.02 -4.45
CA LEU A 175 -0.88 -35.63 -3.97
C LEU A 175 0.53 -35.05 -4.12
N ILE A 176 0.74 -34.10 -5.02
CA ILE A 176 2.06 -33.49 -5.27
C ILE A 176 2.15 -32.12 -4.59
N CYS A 177 3.27 -31.87 -3.88
CA CYS A 177 3.55 -30.57 -3.29
C CYS A 177 3.89 -29.52 -4.35
N TYR A 178 3.25 -28.36 -4.31
CA TYR A 178 3.50 -27.23 -5.21
C TYR A 178 4.94 -26.69 -5.15
N VAL A 179 5.63 -26.83 -4.01
CA VAL A 179 6.96 -26.22 -3.80
C VAL A 179 8.10 -27.19 -4.01
N CYS A 180 7.95 -28.46 -3.63
CA CYS A 180 9.03 -29.43 -3.72
C CYS A 180 8.76 -30.60 -4.66
N GLU A 181 7.61 -30.60 -5.33
CA GLU A 181 7.18 -31.60 -6.32
C GLU A 181 7.19 -33.05 -5.82
N ASN A 182 7.40 -33.26 -4.52
CA ASN A 182 7.39 -34.56 -3.90
C ASN A 182 5.96 -35.04 -3.67
N LYS A 183 5.77 -36.35 -3.82
CA LYS A 183 4.54 -37.05 -3.42
C LYS A 183 4.34 -36.94 -1.92
N ILE A 184 3.17 -36.47 -1.53
CA ILE A 184 2.77 -36.29 -0.14
C ILE A 184 1.97 -37.52 0.31
N LYS A 185 2.33 -38.06 1.47
CA LYS A 185 1.52 -39.11 2.13
C LYS A 185 0.27 -38.47 2.74
N ASP A 186 -0.85 -39.19 2.72
CA ASP A 186 -2.13 -38.70 3.26
C ASP A 186 -1.95 -38.09 4.67
N GLY A 187 -2.42 -36.85 4.85
CA GLY A 187 -2.40 -36.11 6.11
C GLY A 187 -1.25 -35.12 6.33
N ASP A 188 -0.24 -35.06 5.44
CA ASP A 188 0.92 -34.16 5.60
C ASP A 188 0.93 -32.93 4.66
N TYR A 189 -0.25 -32.36 4.43
CA TYR A 189 -0.43 -31.19 3.57
C TYR A 189 -1.39 -30.12 4.10
N ILE A 190 -1.28 -28.92 3.53
CA ILE A 190 -2.20 -27.79 3.69
C ILE A 190 -2.63 -27.32 2.30
N LYS A 191 -3.92 -27.05 2.11
CA LYS A 191 -4.45 -26.43 0.89
C LYS A 191 -4.24 -24.92 0.93
N ILE A 192 -3.69 -24.35 -0.13
CA ILE A 192 -3.51 -22.91 -0.25
C ILE A 192 -4.87 -22.28 -0.59
N SER A 193 -5.33 -21.35 0.25
CA SER A 193 -6.65 -20.75 0.11
C SER A 193 -6.85 -20.13 -1.28
N LYS A 194 -7.96 -20.51 -1.95
CA LYS A 194 -8.38 -20.15 -3.32
C LYS A 194 -7.67 -20.85 -4.49
N SER A 195 -6.73 -21.77 -4.25
CA SER A 195 -6.14 -22.60 -5.33
C SER A 195 -6.34 -24.09 -5.05
N ASN A 196 -6.35 -24.92 -6.11
CA ASN A 196 -6.29 -26.38 -5.97
C ASN A 196 -4.87 -26.88 -5.61
N SER A 197 -3.91 -25.98 -5.41
CA SER A 197 -2.54 -26.31 -5.08
C SER A 197 -2.36 -26.70 -3.62
N ILE A 198 -1.48 -27.67 -3.39
CA ILE A 198 -1.27 -28.32 -2.10
C ILE A 198 0.19 -28.11 -1.65
N LEU A 199 0.41 -27.77 -0.39
CA LEU A 199 1.73 -27.53 0.19
C LEU A 199 2.02 -28.54 1.31
N CYS A 200 3.19 -29.20 1.30
CA CYS A 200 3.59 -30.09 2.39
C CYS A 200 4.05 -29.31 3.63
N LYS A 201 3.84 -29.88 4.83
CA LYS A 201 4.21 -29.21 6.09
C LYS A 201 5.71 -28.91 6.21
N LYS A 202 6.57 -29.72 5.56
CA LYS A 202 8.03 -29.46 5.49
C LYS A 202 8.34 -28.17 4.74
N CYS A 203 7.69 -27.92 3.60
CA CYS A 203 7.87 -26.67 2.86
C CYS A 203 7.28 -25.48 3.62
N LEU A 204 6.13 -25.67 4.29
CA LEU A 204 5.58 -24.63 5.14
C LEU A 204 6.56 -24.19 6.24
N LYS A 205 7.16 -25.15 6.96
CA LYS A 205 8.14 -24.86 8.03
C LYS A 205 9.42 -24.16 7.54
N LYS A 206 9.76 -24.25 6.25
CA LYS A 206 10.90 -23.51 5.67
C LYS A 206 10.56 -22.05 5.33
N THR A 207 9.27 -21.68 5.36
CA THR A 207 8.78 -20.36 4.96
C THR A 207 8.36 -19.50 6.16
N ILE A 208 8.44 -20.06 7.38
CA ILE A 208 8.28 -19.37 8.67
C ILE A 208 9.67 -19.26 9.27
#